data_AF-A0A7S2WF05-F1
#
_entry.id   AF-A0A7S2WF05-F1
#
_cell.length_a   1.000
_cell.length_b   1.000
_cell.length_c   1.000
_cell.angle_alpha   90.00
_cell.angle_beta   90.00
_cell.angle_gamma   90.00
#
_symmetry.space_group_name_H-M   'P 1'
#
loop_
_entity.id
_entity.type
_entity.pdbx_description
1 polymer ?
#
loop_
_entity_poly.entity_id
_entity_poly.type
_entity_poly.pdbx_seq_one_letter_code
_entity_poly.pdbx_strand_id
1 'polypeptide(L)'
;MSTTMNADKSVARGAALQSAILSPCFKVLPYEIQEAQPFPIKIAWDKETASPTQQGVEVEEDTETETVPGPNDIVMFNRGLNFPIVRVVTLRRAGKFIITAGYDESATQYDLPVDASKDIATFHVTAPLGEEKKVRVNVKQDIYGIITLSSAQMVEELEEEEDPPKEEGENKEDEVEEKKAKEDLS
;
A
#
# COMPACT_ATOMS: atom_id res chain seq x y z
N MET A 1 -21.69 -31.39 -15.78
CA MET A 1 -22.09 -29.98 -15.68
C MET A 1 -23.04 -29.87 -14.50
N SER A 2 -22.67 -29.15 -13.44
CA SER A 2 -23.51 -28.98 -12.24
C SER A 2 -24.46 -27.80 -12.43
N THR A 3 -25.73 -27.95 -12.05
CA THR A 3 -26.80 -26.95 -12.28
C THR A 3 -27.42 -26.46 -10.98
N THR A 4 -26.63 -26.38 -9.90
CA THR A 4 -27.11 -25.98 -8.58
C THR A 4 -27.51 -24.51 -8.49
N MET A 5 -26.95 -23.67 -9.38
CA MET A 5 -27.25 -22.24 -9.46
C MET A 5 -28.23 -21.94 -10.60
N ASN A 6 -29.11 -20.96 -10.39
CA ASN A 6 -29.99 -20.47 -11.44
C ASN A 6 -29.19 -19.62 -12.45
N ALA A 7 -29.16 -20.04 -13.71
CA ALA A 7 -28.34 -19.43 -14.76
C ALA A 7 -28.74 -17.97 -15.07
N ASP A 8 -30.01 -17.61 -14.92
CA ASP A 8 -30.51 -16.28 -15.30
C ASP A 8 -30.37 -15.24 -14.17
N LYS A 9 -30.32 -15.70 -12.91
CA LYS A 9 -30.48 -14.82 -11.73
C LYS A 9 -29.28 -14.80 -10.81
N SER A 10 -28.34 -15.74 -10.93
CA SER A 10 -27.19 -15.85 -10.03
C SER A 10 -26.35 -14.56 -10.00
N VAL A 11 -26.01 -14.02 -11.17
CA VAL A 11 -25.20 -12.80 -11.32
C VAL A 11 -25.92 -11.60 -10.69
N ALA A 12 -27.19 -11.39 -11.01
CA ALA A 12 -27.98 -10.28 -10.47
C ALA A 12 -28.13 -10.36 -8.94
N ARG A 13 -28.28 -11.56 -8.38
CA ARG A 13 -28.32 -11.77 -6.93
C ARG A 13 -26.98 -11.47 -6.26
N GLY A 14 -25.87 -11.87 -6.87
CA GLY A 14 -24.53 -11.53 -6.40
C GLY A 14 -24.28 -10.02 -6.39
N ALA A 15 -24.65 -9.33 -7.48
CA ALA A 15 -24.54 -7.87 -7.56
C ALA A 15 -25.41 -7.15 -6.49
N ALA A 16 -26.63 -7.64 -6.25
CA ALA A 16 -27.49 -7.11 -5.19
C ALA A 16 -26.90 -7.35 -3.79
N LEU A 17 -26.30 -8.52 -3.55
CA LEU A 17 -25.61 -8.82 -2.30
C LEU A 17 -24.41 -7.88 -2.08
N GLN A 18 -23.57 -7.67 -3.10
CA GLN A 18 -22.44 -6.75 -3.00
C GLN A 18 -22.90 -5.30 -2.75
N SER A 19 -24.01 -4.89 -3.36
CA SER A 19 -24.62 -3.58 -3.10
C SER A 19 -25.10 -3.45 -1.64
N ALA A 20 -25.63 -4.53 -1.05
CA ALA A 20 -26.03 -4.56 0.34
C ALA A 20 -24.83 -4.56 1.29
N ILE A 21 -23.73 -5.24 0.94
CA ILE A 21 -22.45 -5.22 1.70
C ILE A 21 -21.89 -3.80 1.79
N LEU A 22 -21.88 -3.05 0.68
CA LEU A 22 -21.31 -1.70 0.61
C LEU A 22 -22.23 -0.62 1.21
N SER A 23 -23.50 -0.93 1.44
CA SER A 23 -24.48 0.05 1.92
C SER A 23 -24.44 0.19 3.44
N PRO A 24 -24.31 1.42 3.99
CA PRO A 24 -24.36 1.64 5.43
C PRO A 24 -25.76 1.38 6.04
N CYS A 25 -26.79 1.27 5.20
CA CYS A 25 -28.18 1.09 5.64
C CYS A 25 -28.57 -0.36 5.90
N PHE A 26 -27.77 -1.33 5.45
CA PHE A 26 -28.08 -2.76 5.59
C PHE A 26 -27.06 -3.46 6.49
N LYS A 27 -27.51 -4.51 7.17
CA LYS A 27 -26.64 -5.46 7.88
C LYS A 27 -26.75 -6.81 7.20
N VAL A 28 -25.65 -7.28 6.64
CA VAL A 28 -25.53 -8.58 5.97
C VAL A 28 -24.65 -9.51 6.80
N LEU A 29 -24.79 -10.83 6.60
CA LEU A 29 -23.86 -11.78 7.20
C LEU A 29 -22.43 -11.52 6.67
N PRO A 30 -21.39 -11.73 7.49
CA PRO A 30 -20.01 -11.61 7.03
C PRO A 30 -19.78 -12.51 5.83
N TYR A 31 -19.36 -11.91 4.72
CA TYR A 31 -19.04 -12.58 3.49
C TYR A 31 -17.86 -11.85 2.85
N GLU A 32 -16.79 -12.58 2.55
CA GLU A 32 -15.57 -12.03 1.99
C GLU A 32 -15.45 -12.44 0.52
N ILE A 33 -15.18 -11.46 -0.34
CA ILE A 33 -14.94 -11.65 -1.76
C ILE A 33 -13.51 -11.24 -2.02
N GLN A 34 -12.69 -12.20 -2.43
CA GLN A 34 -11.31 -11.99 -2.86
C GLN A 34 -11.27 -12.13 -4.38
N GLU A 35 -10.90 -11.04 -5.04
CA GLU A 35 -10.69 -11.00 -6.50
C GLU A 35 -9.19 -11.00 -6.79
N ALA A 36 -8.82 -11.45 -7.98
CA ALA A 36 -7.44 -11.57 -8.40
C ALA A 36 -7.13 -10.73 -9.64
N GLN A 37 -5.98 -10.07 -9.64
CA GLN A 37 -5.49 -9.26 -10.75
C GLN A 37 -5.32 -10.12 -12.02
N PRO A 38 -6.05 -9.86 -13.12
CA PRO A 38 -5.95 -10.68 -14.33
C PRO A 38 -4.66 -10.48 -15.13
N PHE A 39 -4.10 -9.27 -15.12
CA PHE A 39 -2.93 -8.90 -15.92
C PHE A 39 -1.89 -8.18 -15.07
N PRO A 40 -0.58 -8.42 -15.29
CA PRO A 40 0.45 -7.72 -14.56
C PRO A 40 0.43 -6.21 -14.90
N ILE A 41 0.48 -5.36 -13.88
CA ILE A 41 0.50 -3.90 -14.01
C ILE A 41 1.84 -3.37 -13.49
N LYS A 42 2.50 -2.58 -14.34
CA LYS A 42 3.69 -1.82 -14.00
C LYS A 42 3.35 -0.38 -13.65
N ILE A 43 4.11 0.17 -12.72
CA ILE A 43 4.17 1.60 -12.42
C ILE A 43 5.52 2.11 -12.90
N ALA A 44 5.50 3.19 -13.68
CA ALA A 44 6.68 3.84 -14.20
C ALA A 44 6.67 5.33 -13.85
N TRP A 45 7.84 5.97 -13.89
CA TRP A 45 8.00 7.39 -13.58
C TRP A 45 9.02 8.05 -14.52
N ASP A 46 8.92 9.37 -14.65
CA ASP A 46 9.82 10.13 -15.51
C ASP A 46 11.28 9.98 -15.08
N LYS A 47 12.17 9.89 -16.08
CA LYS A 47 13.63 9.92 -15.90
C LYS A 47 14.08 11.34 -15.58
N GLU A 48 14.95 11.50 -14.59
CA GLU A 48 15.61 12.78 -14.35
C GLU A 48 16.92 12.87 -15.13
N THR A 49 17.24 14.07 -15.61
CA THR A 49 18.44 14.43 -16.38
C THR A 49 19.74 14.47 -15.57
N ALA A 50 19.75 14.13 -14.28
CA ALA A 50 20.94 14.22 -13.44
C ALA A 50 21.15 12.99 -12.54
N SER A 51 22.30 12.35 -12.78
CA SER A 51 22.96 11.28 -12.02
C SER A 51 22.46 9.82 -12.22
N PRO A 52 23.37 8.89 -12.57
CA PRO A 52 23.09 7.47 -12.81
C PRO A 52 22.96 6.64 -11.53
N THR A 53 22.71 7.29 -10.37
CA THR A 53 22.67 6.65 -9.06
C THR A 53 21.23 6.65 -8.50
N GLN A 54 20.25 6.33 -9.35
CA GLN A 54 18.88 6.05 -8.90
C GLN A 54 18.84 4.67 -8.20
N GLN A 55 19.37 4.62 -6.97
CA GLN A 55 19.12 3.58 -5.98
C GLN A 55 18.23 4.18 -4.91
N GLY A 56 17.02 3.63 -4.80
CA GLY A 56 16.05 4.08 -3.81
C GLY A 56 14.60 3.71 -4.10
N VAL A 57 14.34 2.80 -5.05
CA VAL A 57 13.03 2.14 -5.14
C VAL A 57 12.97 1.15 -3.97
N GLU A 58 12.60 1.66 -2.81
CA GLU A 58 12.20 0.84 -1.68
C GLU A 58 10.72 0.51 -1.90
N VAL A 59 10.46 -0.77 -2.20
CA VAL A 59 9.11 -1.32 -2.17
C VAL A 59 8.92 -1.90 -0.78
N GLU A 60 8.02 -1.30 0.00
CA GLU A 60 7.52 -1.94 1.21
C GLU A 60 6.59 -3.07 0.75
N GLU A 61 7.11 -4.30 0.70
CA GLU A 61 6.38 -5.48 0.23
C GLU A 61 6.10 -6.43 1.41
N ASP A 62 4.85 -6.43 1.89
CA ASP A 62 4.35 -7.42 2.87
C ASP A 62 3.88 -8.74 2.18
N THR A 63 4.11 -8.88 0.86
CA THR A 63 3.68 -10.05 0.08
C THR A 63 4.83 -10.57 -0.78
N GLU A 64 5.07 -11.89 -0.70
CA GLU A 64 6.17 -12.66 -1.31
C GLU A 64 6.21 -12.64 -2.86
N THR A 65 6.22 -11.48 -3.50
CA THR A 65 6.41 -11.39 -4.96
C THR A 65 7.74 -10.75 -5.28
N GLU A 66 8.77 -11.57 -5.52
CA GLU A 66 10.10 -11.12 -5.96
C GLU A 66 10.04 -10.43 -7.34
N THR A 67 9.61 -9.17 -7.38
CA THR A 67 9.70 -8.34 -8.59
C THR A 67 10.97 -7.53 -8.56
N VAL A 68 11.85 -7.74 -9.55
CA VAL A 68 13.09 -6.98 -9.69
C VAL A 68 12.74 -5.58 -10.20
N PRO A 69 13.06 -4.50 -9.46
CA PRO A 69 12.84 -3.14 -9.94
C PRO A 69 13.66 -2.87 -11.20
N GLY A 70 12.99 -2.30 -12.21
CA GLY A 70 13.65 -1.68 -13.35
C GLY A 70 14.22 -0.30 -12.98
N PRO A 71 14.92 0.36 -13.91
CA PRO A 71 15.57 1.65 -13.62
C PRO A 71 14.56 2.77 -13.33
N ASN A 72 13.38 2.74 -13.96
CA ASN A 72 12.34 3.76 -13.78
C ASN A 72 10.92 3.18 -13.75
N ASP A 73 10.82 1.89 -13.52
CA ASP A 73 9.57 1.16 -13.50
C ASP A 73 9.66 -0.08 -12.62
N ILE A 74 8.51 -0.55 -12.16
CA ILE A 74 8.38 -1.78 -11.40
C ILE A 74 6.99 -2.37 -11.58
N VAL A 75 6.92 -3.70 -11.72
CA VAL A 75 5.66 -4.43 -11.72
C VAL A 75 5.14 -4.49 -10.28
N MET A 76 4.12 -3.68 -9.96
CA MET A 76 3.56 -3.63 -8.61
C MET A 76 2.39 -4.58 -8.41
N PHE A 77 1.65 -4.93 -9.46
CA PHE A 77 0.49 -5.81 -9.32
C PHE A 77 0.65 -6.98 -10.27
N ASN A 78 1.17 -8.10 -9.77
CA ASN A 78 1.34 -9.31 -10.56
C ASN A 78 0.00 -9.96 -10.88
N ARG A 79 -0.03 -10.75 -11.97
CA ARG A 79 -1.18 -11.60 -12.27
C ARG A 79 -1.44 -12.57 -11.10
N GLY A 80 -2.69 -12.71 -10.71
CA GLY A 80 -3.11 -13.57 -9.60
C GLY A 80 -2.99 -12.92 -8.22
N LEU A 81 -2.48 -11.69 -8.13
CA LEU A 81 -2.41 -10.95 -6.86
C LEU A 81 -3.83 -10.58 -6.40
N ASN A 82 -4.17 -10.88 -5.15
CA ASN A 82 -5.47 -10.53 -4.61
C ASN A 82 -5.59 -9.01 -4.39
N PHE A 83 -6.78 -8.46 -4.62
CA PHE A 83 -7.10 -7.08 -4.31
C PHE A 83 -8.41 -6.99 -3.49
N PRO A 84 -8.60 -5.94 -2.66
CA PRO A 84 -7.88 -4.67 -2.62
C PRO A 84 -6.47 -4.77 -2.01
N ILE A 85 -5.51 -4.02 -2.56
CA ILE A 85 -4.12 -3.99 -2.07
C ILE A 85 -3.49 -2.60 -2.30
N VAL A 86 -2.61 -2.19 -1.39
CA VAL A 86 -1.79 -0.98 -1.52
C VAL A 86 -0.33 -1.39 -1.60
N ARG A 87 0.38 -0.85 -2.59
CA ARG A 87 1.84 -0.97 -2.71
C ARG A 87 2.46 0.41 -2.64
N VAL A 88 3.68 0.46 -2.12
CA VAL A 88 4.39 1.70 -1.87
C VAL A 88 5.64 1.75 -2.73
N VAL A 89 5.92 2.90 -3.31
CA VAL A 89 7.23 3.22 -3.88
C VAL A 89 7.74 4.52 -3.30
N THR A 90 9.01 4.51 -2.89
CA THR A 90 9.72 5.74 -2.53
C THR A 90 10.54 6.22 -3.72
N LEU A 91 10.38 7.50 -4.08
CA LEU A 91 11.08 8.14 -5.20
C LEU A 91 11.81 9.38 -4.69
N ARG A 92 13.06 9.61 -5.11
CA ARG A 92 13.74 10.89 -4.85
C ARG A 92 13.40 11.87 -5.96
N ARG A 93 12.69 12.95 -5.65
CA ARG A 93 12.20 13.93 -6.65
C ARG A 93 12.19 15.35 -6.11
N ALA A 94 12.41 16.30 -7.00
CA ALA A 94 12.12 17.72 -6.81
C ALA A 94 11.19 18.23 -7.92
N GLY A 95 10.30 19.17 -7.60
CA GLY A 95 9.38 19.74 -8.58
C GLY A 95 8.34 18.76 -9.15
N LYS A 96 7.87 19.03 -10.37
CA LYS A 96 6.80 18.25 -11.03
C LYS A 96 7.37 17.01 -11.72
N PHE A 97 6.72 15.87 -11.53
CA PHE A 97 7.04 14.62 -12.20
C PHE A 97 5.78 13.82 -12.49
N ILE A 98 5.87 12.93 -13.48
CA ILE A 98 4.75 12.07 -13.89
C ILE A 98 5.01 10.65 -13.42
N ILE A 99 3.93 9.99 -12.97
CA ILE A 99 3.86 8.56 -12.71
C ILE A 99 2.82 7.98 -13.66
N THR A 100 3.15 6.90 -14.37
CA THR A 100 2.22 6.18 -15.25
C THR A 100 1.96 4.78 -14.72
N ALA A 101 0.75 4.30 -14.93
CA ALA A 101 0.37 2.91 -14.74
C ALA A 101 0.01 2.31 -16.09
N GLY A 102 0.52 1.10 -16.36
CA GLY A 102 0.24 0.40 -17.60
C GLY A 102 0.40 -1.11 -17.46
N TYR A 103 -0.21 -1.85 -18.37
CA TYR A 103 0.01 -3.29 -18.44
C TYR A 103 1.47 -3.60 -18.77
N ASP A 104 2.04 -4.55 -18.05
CA ASP A 104 3.38 -5.03 -18.35
C ASP A 104 3.43 -5.76 -19.70
N GLU A 105 4.60 -5.85 -20.32
CA GLU A 105 4.79 -6.54 -21.59
C GLU A 105 4.35 -8.02 -21.52
N SER A 106 4.55 -8.66 -20.36
CA SER A 106 4.11 -10.03 -20.10
C SER A 106 2.59 -10.21 -20.11
N ALA A 107 1.78 -9.14 -20.02
CA ALA A 107 0.32 -9.23 -20.11
C ALA A 107 -0.17 -9.86 -21.44
N THR A 108 0.60 -9.67 -22.51
CA THR A 108 0.33 -10.29 -23.83
C THR A 108 0.38 -11.81 -23.81
N GLN A 109 1.11 -12.41 -22.86
CA GLN A 109 1.17 -13.87 -22.67
C GLN A 109 -0.10 -14.42 -22.03
N TYR A 110 -0.95 -13.55 -21.48
CA TYR A 110 -2.19 -13.89 -20.79
C TYR A 110 -3.43 -13.45 -21.58
N ASP A 111 -3.31 -13.35 -22.91
CA ASP A 111 -4.39 -13.00 -23.84
C ASP A 111 -4.93 -11.56 -23.67
N LEU A 112 -4.09 -10.62 -23.22
CA LEU A 112 -4.43 -9.19 -23.37
C LEU A 112 -4.63 -8.89 -24.87
N PRO A 113 -5.78 -8.33 -25.29
CA PRO A 113 -6.06 -8.08 -26.71
C PRO A 113 -4.99 -7.20 -27.36
N VAL A 114 -4.62 -7.55 -28.60
CA VAL A 114 -3.53 -6.87 -29.34
C VAL A 114 -3.84 -5.39 -29.60
N ASP A 115 -5.11 -5.05 -29.73
CA ASP A 115 -5.64 -3.71 -29.95
C ASP A 115 -5.98 -2.96 -28.65
N ALA A 116 -5.84 -3.60 -27.48
CA ALA A 116 -6.07 -2.94 -26.20
C ALA A 116 -4.97 -1.91 -25.90
N SER A 117 -5.38 -0.79 -25.31
CA SER A 117 -4.44 0.17 -24.74
C SER A 117 -3.62 -0.48 -23.63
N LYS A 118 -2.30 -0.28 -23.66
CA LYS A 118 -1.42 -0.67 -22.56
C LYS A 118 -1.43 0.35 -21.43
N ASP A 119 -1.84 1.57 -21.71
CA ASP A 119 -1.90 2.65 -20.73
C ASP A 119 -3.18 2.54 -19.90
N ILE A 120 -3.03 2.62 -18.57
CA ILE A 120 -4.12 2.56 -17.60
C ILE A 120 -4.39 3.94 -17.01
N ALA A 121 -3.35 4.60 -16.49
CA ALA A 121 -3.48 5.91 -15.84
C ALA A 121 -2.20 6.74 -15.90
N THR A 122 -2.35 8.06 -15.82
CA THR A 122 -1.25 9.01 -15.72
C THR A 122 -1.52 9.97 -14.57
N PHE A 123 -0.60 10.02 -13.61
CA PHE A 123 -0.66 10.84 -12.42
C PHE A 123 0.41 11.93 -12.48
N HIS A 124 0.00 13.17 -12.25
CA HIS A 124 0.91 14.31 -12.16
C HIS A 124 1.14 14.63 -10.69
N VAL A 125 2.37 14.43 -10.22
CA VAL A 125 2.74 14.68 -8.83
C VAL A 125 3.65 15.90 -8.77
N THR A 126 3.48 16.73 -7.73
CA THR A 126 4.31 17.91 -7.50
C THR A 126 5.00 17.77 -6.16
N ALA A 127 6.31 17.55 -6.18
CA ALA A 127 7.18 17.71 -5.03
C ALA A 127 7.57 19.20 -4.89
N PRO A 128 7.93 19.65 -3.67
CA PRO A 128 8.54 20.96 -3.46
C PRO A 128 9.73 21.22 -4.38
N LEU A 129 9.91 22.49 -4.76
CA LEU A 129 11.08 22.93 -5.51
C LEU A 129 12.29 23.06 -4.58
N GLY A 130 13.48 22.75 -5.11
CA GLY A 130 14.73 22.81 -4.35
C GLY A 130 15.51 21.51 -4.50
N GLU A 131 15.97 20.97 -3.38
CA GLU A 131 16.69 19.70 -3.34
C GLU A 131 15.76 18.50 -3.51
N GLU A 132 16.30 17.42 -4.08
CA GLU A 132 15.58 16.15 -4.18
C GLU A 132 15.25 15.61 -2.78
N LYS A 133 13.97 15.33 -2.55
CA LYS A 133 13.51 14.72 -1.30
C LYS A 133 12.88 13.36 -1.57
N LYS A 134 12.90 12.48 -0.55
CA LYS A 134 12.20 11.20 -0.59
C LYS A 134 10.69 11.46 -0.62
N VAL A 135 10.02 10.98 -1.66
CA VAL A 135 8.58 11.05 -1.87
C VAL A 135 8.03 9.63 -1.85
N ARG A 136 7.32 9.27 -0.79
CA ARG A 136 6.62 8.00 -0.62
C ARG A 136 5.27 8.08 -1.30
N VAL A 137 5.05 7.23 -2.29
CA VAL A 137 3.86 7.17 -3.12
C VAL A 137 3.14 5.85 -2.89
N ASN A 138 1.88 5.95 -2.45
CA ASN A 138 1.02 4.80 -2.22
C ASN A 138 0.14 4.60 -3.47
N VAL A 139 0.32 3.46 -4.14
CA VAL A 139 -0.47 3.02 -5.29
C VAL A 139 -1.46 1.97 -4.81
N LYS A 140 -2.75 2.23 -4.98
CA LYS A 140 -3.84 1.40 -4.50
C LYS A 140 -4.57 0.76 -5.68
N GLN A 141 -4.77 -0.55 -5.58
CA GLN A 141 -5.82 -1.26 -6.31
C GLN A 141 -7.02 -1.44 -5.38
N ASP A 142 -8.16 -0.84 -5.72
CA ASP A 142 -9.35 -0.90 -4.88
C ASP A 142 -10.19 -2.18 -5.08
N ILE A 143 -11.32 -2.27 -4.39
CA ILE A 143 -12.23 -3.43 -4.46
C ILE A 143 -12.87 -3.62 -5.85
N TYR A 144 -12.77 -2.63 -6.73
CA TYR A 144 -13.27 -2.68 -8.10
C TYR A 144 -12.16 -3.02 -9.10
N GLY A 145 -10.94 -3.26 -8.61
CA GLY A 145 -9.76 -3.50 -9.44
C GLY A 145 -9.19 -2.23 -10.09
N ILE A 146 -9.59 -1.04 -9.65
CA ILE A 146 -9.15 0.23 -10.23
C ILE A 146 -7.84 0.66 -9.58
N ILE A 147 -6.86 1.03 -10.42
CA ILE A 147 -5.57 1.58 -9.99
C ILE A 147 -5.69 3.08 -9.73
N THR A 148 -5.28 3.50 -8.53
CA THR A 148 -5.29 4.89 -8.08
C THR A 148 -4.04 5.22 -7.28
N LEU A 149 -3.64 6.49 -7.25
CA LEU A 149 -2.63 6.98 -6.32
C LEU A 149 -3.35 7.48 -5.07
N SER A 150 -3.25 6.76 -3.95
CA SER A 150 -3.98 7.07 -2.71
C SER A 150 -3.33 8.18 -1.89
N SER A 151 -2.00 8.28 -1.90
CA SER A 151 -1.25 9.39 -1.30
C SER A 151 0.15 9.54 -1.88
N ALA A 152 0.67 10.76 -1.93
CA ALA A 152 2.08 11.07 -2.16
C ALA A 152 2.57 12.00 -1.05
N GLN A 153 3.59 11.58 -0.31
CA GLN A 153 4.06 12.28 0.89
C GLN A 153 5.57 12.38 0.89
N MET A 154 6.08 13.52 1.36
CA MET A 154 7.51 13.72 1.59
C MET A 154 7.92 13.06 2.91
N VAL A 155 9.07 12.37 2.90
CA VAL A 155 9.67 11.76 4.09
C VAL A 155 10.94 12.53 4.43
N GLU A 156 11.02 13.02 5.67
CA GLU A 156 12.19 13.68 6.25
C GLU A 156 12.53 12.94 7.54
N GLU A 157 13.76 12.42 7.63
CA GLU A 157 14.26 11.77 8.84
C GLU A 157 14.68 12.88 9.82
N LEU A 158 13.91 13.05 10.90
CA LEU A 158 14.32 13.91 12.01
C LEU A 158 15.21 13.09 12.94
N GLU A 159 16.44 13.54 13.19
CA GLU A 159 17.28 12.99 14.24
C GLU A 159 16.61 13.29 15.60
N GLU A 160 16.30 12.25 16.38
CA GLU A 160 15.94 12.43 17.79
C GLU A 160 17.16 13.00 18.50
N GLU A 161 17.05 14.22 19.04
CA GLU A 161 18.01 14.71 20.03
C GLU A 161 18.00 13.70 21.20
N GLU A 162 19.11 13.01 21.42
CA GLU A 162 19.30 12.17 22.61
C GLU A 162 19.00 13.02 23.85
N ASP A 163 17.94 12.67 24.58
CA ASP A 163 17.70 13.21 25.92
C ASP A 163 19.00 13.02 26.73
N PRO A 164 19.59 14.09 27.30
CA PRO A 164 20.80 13.95 28.09
C PRO A 164 20.53 12.95 29.23
N PRO A 165 21.49 12.06 29.54
CA PRO A 165 21.28 11.02 30.54
C PRO A 165 20.87 11.68 31.86
N LYS A 166 19.71 11.27 32.39
CA LYS A 166 19.31 11.62 33.75
C LYS A 166 20.40 11.09 34.68
N GLU A 167 21.15 12.00 35.29
CA GLU A 167 22.00 11.67 36.44
C GLU A 167 21.10 11.11 37.55
N GLU A 168 21.13 9.79 37.73
CA GLU A 168 20.60 9.14 38.92
C GLU A 168 21.51 9.51 40.11
N GLY A 169 21.13 10.56 40.83
CA GLY A 169 21.66 10.85 42.15
C GLY A 169 21.18 9.80 43.15
N GLU A 170 22.13 9.00 43.65
CA GLU A 170 21.98 8.14 44.82
C GLU A 170 21.39 8.91 46.01
N ASN A 171 20.37 8.32 46.65
CA ASN A 171 20.27 8.34 48.12
C ASN A 171 19.42 7.14 48.60
N LYS A 172 20.13 6.12 49.10
CA LYS A 172 19.70 5.30 50.26
C LYS A 172 19.84 6.20 51.50
N GLU A 173 19.09 6.15 52.59
CA GLU A 173 18.54 5.03 53.35
C GLU A 173 17.60 5.62 54.44
N ASP A 174 16.94 4.73 55.20
CA ASP A 174 16.19 4.94 56.46
C ASP A 174 14.70 5.36 56.36
N GLU A 175 13.76 4.42 56.57
CA GLU A 175 13.33 4.03 57.92
C GLU A 175 12.44 2.78 57.88
N VAL A 176 12.86 1.75 58.63
CA VAL A 176 12.06 0.56 58.96
C VAL A 176 11.44 0.82 60.32
N GLU A 177 10.13 1.04 60.41
CA GLU A 177 9.32 0.69 61.60
C GLU A 177 7.82 0.88 61.35
N GLU A 178 7.09 -0.24 61.17
CA GLU A 178 5.81 -0.56 61.86
C GLU A 178 5.14 -1.77 61.18
N LYS A 179 5.65 -2.97 61.52
CA LYS A 179 4.79 -4.16 61.58
C LYS A 179 4.10 -4.16 62.94
N LYS A 180 2.81 -3.82 62.99
CA LYS A 180 1.78 -4.44 63.87
C LYS A 180 0.54 -3.55 63.92
N ALA A 181 -0.47 -3.82 63.09
CA ALA A 181 -1.88 -3.77 63.48
C ALA A 181 -2.78 -4.16 62.30
N LYS A 182 -3.66 -5.15 62.56
CA LYS A 182 -4.89 -5.45 61.82
C LYS A 182 -4.78 -6.41 60.62
N GLU A 183 -4.22 -7.59 60.89
CA GLU A 183 -5.03 -8.80 60.74
C GLU A 183 -6.05 -8.77 61.90
N ASP A 184 -7.31 -9.13 61.66
CA ASP A 184 -8.52 -8.94 62.51
C ASP A 184 -9.35 -7.67 62.23
N LEU A 185 -10.27 -7.75 61.25
CA LEU A 185 -11.72 -7.77 61.51
C LEU A 185 -12.54 -7.93 60.22
N SER A 186 -13.36 -8.99 60.21
CA SER A 186 -14.63 -9.23 59.49
C SER A 186 -14.67 -9.22 57.95
#